data_AF-A0AAE3ZJB7-F1
#
_entry.id   AF-A0AAE3ZJB7-F1
#
_cell.length_a   1.000
_cell.length_b   1.000
_cell.length_c   1.000
_cell.angle_alpha   90.00
_cell.angle_beta   90.00
_cell.angle_gamma   90.00
#
_symmetry.space_group_name_H-M   'P 1'
#
loop_
_entity.id
_entity.type
_entity.pdbx_description
1 polymer ?
#
loop_
_entity_poly.entity_id
_entity_poly.type
_entity_poly.pdbx_seq_one_letter_code
_entity_poly.pdbx_strand_id
1 'polypeptide(L)'
;MSGGLAALLDDIAVLARAAAASIDDVGVAAAKAGSKAAGVVIDDAAVTPQYVRGLAADRELPIIKKIALGSLGNKAIIIVVALLLSQFVPWLLTPILMLGGAYLCYEGAEKVWAKVSGHGHGDGEEKLKDEKTLVSGAIRTDLILSAEIMVISLNEVASQSFVSRLVILCVVAIAMTVAVYGAVAIIVKMDDVGLALSERSSAAVAGFGRGLVKAMPKVLTALTVIGTAAMLWVGGHILLVGTHELGFHLIYDAVHHVEEAAHHATGPLGGVVGWLVNTIFSAILGLIVGALIVVVMTFTVHRGKHGDDHHAGDHKVEINTPAGTGSAAGAAGVAGPVSAAGPASVAEAGAATTVPADGPGTATTTGTASTPGTGAATAVPADGSETGAAGTTPTDGKPGAAPGTGTARD
;
A
#
# COMPACT_ATOMS: atom_id res chain seq x y z
N MET A 1 -5.08 -15.55 -62.21
CA MET A 1 -4.15 -15.66 -61.07
C MET A 1 -4.35 -14.58 -60.01
N SER A 2 -4.61 -13.31 -60.36
CA SER A 2 -4.65 -12.17 -59.40
C SER A 2 -5.65 -12.31 -58.22
N GLY A 3 -6.81 -12.94 -58.43
CA GLY A 3 -7.84 -13.05 -57.39
C GLY A 3 -7.40 -13.76 -56.09
N GLY A 4 -6.47 -14.72 -56.17
CA GLY A 4 -5.97 -15.42 -54.98
C GLY A 4 -5.10 -14.56 -54.07
N LEU A 5 -4.34 -13.60 -54.64
CA LEU A 5 -3.57 -12.64 -53.86
C LEU A 5 -4.49 -11.60 -53.21
N ALA A 6 -5.53 -11.16 -53.93
CA ALA A 6 -6.54 -10.25 -53.40
C ALA A 6 -7.33 -10.87 -52.23
N ALA A 7 -7.72 -12.15 -52.35
CA ALA A 7 -8.38 -12.88 -51.26
C ALA A 7 -7.48 -13.02 -50.02
N LEU A 8 -6.20 -13.40 -50.19
CA LEU A 8 -5.26 -13.46 -49.07
C LEU A 8 -5.03 -12.10 -48.38
N LEU A 9 -5.05 -11.00 -49.14
CA LEU A 9 -4.95 -9.65 -48.57
C LEU A 9 -6.24 -9.23 -47.84
N ASP A 10 -7.40 -9.68 -48.31
CA ASP A 10 -8.69 -9.46 -47.63
C ASP A 10 -8.78 -10.30 -46.34
N ASP A 11 -8.39 -11.57 -46.36
CA ASP A 11 -8.25 -12.42 -45.16
C ASP A 11 -7.31 -11.78 -44.12
N ILE A 12 -6.15 -11.24 -44.56
CA ILE A 12 -5.23 -10.50 -43.69
C ILE A 12 -5.87 -9.21 -43.16
N ALA A 13 -6.64 -8.48 -43.97
CA ALA A 13 -7.34 -7.27 -43.54
C ALA A 13 -8.49 -7.56 -42.56
N VAL A 14 -9.18 -8.69 -42.70
CA VAL A 14 -10.19 -9.20 -41.77
C VAL A 14 -9.54 -9.64 -40.46
N LEU A 15 -8.47 -10.43 -40.52
CA LEU A 15 -7.70 -10.84 -39.33
C LEU A 15 -7.09 -9.65 -38.60
N ALA A 16 -6.54 -8.66 -39.30
CA ALA A 16 -6.01 -7.44 -38.70
C ALA A 16 -7.11 -6.58 -38.04
N ARG A 17 -8.31 -6.52 -38.65
CA ARG A 17 -9.46 -5.80 -38.09
C ARG A 17 -10.06 -6.51 -36.88
N ALA A 18 -10.14 -7.84 -36.91
CA ALA A 18 -10.55 -8.65 -35.77
C ALA A 18 -9.54 -8.56 -34.62
N ALA A 19 -8.24 -8.60 -34.92
CA ALA A 19 -7.17 -8.36 -33.95
C ALA A 19 -7.29 -6.96 -33.33
N ALA A 20 -7.47 -5.90 -34.14
CA ALA A 20 -7.66 -4.54 -33.64
C ALA A 20 -8.88 -4.40 -32.71
N ALA A 21 -10.03 -5.00 -33.06
CA ALA A 21 -11.22 -5.01 -32.20
C ALA A 21 -10.96 -5.75 -30.88
N SER A 22 -10.38 -6.95 -30.93
CA SER A 22 -10.05 -7.71 -29.72
C SER A 22 -9.00 -7.05 -28.82
N ILE A 23 -8.13 -6.19 -29.35
CA ILE A 23 -7.19 -5.38 -28.57
C ILE A 23 -7.93 -4.26 -27.82
N ASP A 24 -8.96 -3.65 -28.42
CA ASP A 24 -9.79 -2.63 -27.79
C ASP A 24 -10.64 -3.25 -26.65
N ASP A 25 -11.32 -4.38 -26.93
CA ASP A 25 -12.07 -5.16 -25.92
C ASP A 25 -11.18 -5.57 -24.73
N VAL A 26 -9.97 -6.07 -25.01
CA VAL A 26 -8.98 -6.44 -23.99
C VAL A 26 -8.48 -5.20 -23.24
N GLY A 27 -8.28 -4.07 -23.91
CA GLY A 27 -7.88 -2.80 -23.29
C GLY A 27 -8.93 -2.27 -22.32
N VAL A 28 -10.20 -2.22 -22.75
CA VAL A 28 -11.33 -1.79 -21.91
C VAL A 28 -11.54 -2.75 -20.73
N ALA A 29 -11.47 -4.07 -20.96
CA ALA A 29 -11.62 -5.06 -19.89
C ALA A 29 -10.44 -5.04 -18.90
N ALA A 30 -9.20 -4.79 -19.36
CA ALA A 30 -8.04 -4.62 -18.49
C ALA A 30 -8.10 -3.30 -17.70
N ALA A 31 -8.58 -2.22 -18.30
CA ALA A 31 -8.83 -0.96 -17.58
C ALA A 31 -9.91 -1.16 -16.50
N LYS A 32 -11.00 -1.88 -16.80
CA LYS A 32 -12.05 -2.20 -15.83
C LYS A 32 -11.53 -3.07 -14.67
N ALA A 33 -10.90 -4.20 -14.97
CA ALA A 33 -10.30 -5.08 -13.95
C ALA A 33 -9.25 -4.35 -13.11
N GLY A 34 -8.38 -3.56 -13.75
CA GLY A 34 -7.41 -2.72 -13.06
C GLY A 34 -8.07 -1.68 -12.14
N SER A 35 -9.14 -1.02 -12.58
CA SER A 35 -9.87 -0.04 -11.75
C SER A 35 -10.55 -0.67 -10.53
N LYS A 36 -11.00 -1.94 -10.63
CA LYS A 36 -11.52 -2.71 -9.48
C LYS A 36 -10.42 -3.07 -8.48
N ALA A 37 -9.27 -3.52 -8.97
CA ALA A 37 -8.12 -3.81 -8.13
C ALA A 37 -7.44 -2.55 -7.52
N ALA A 38 -7.65 -1.37 -8.12
CA ALA A 38 -6.98 -0.12 -7.72
C ALA A 38 -7.21 0.29 -6.26
N GLY A 39 -8.33 -0.11 -5.63
CA GLY A 39 -8.54 0.12 -4.18
C GLY A 39 -7.56 -0.65 -3.31
N VAL A 40 -7.20 -1.88 -3.71
CA VAL A 40 -6.23 -2.77 -3.03
C VAL A 40 -4.79 -2.33 -3.31
N VAL A 41 -4.52 -1.81 -4.51
CA VAL A 41 -3.19 -1.34 -4.94
C VAL A 41 -2.63 -0.22 -4.04
N ILE A 42 -3.48 0.52 -3.32
CA ILE A 42 -3.09 1.56 -2.35
C ILE A 42 -2.40 0.95 -1.12
N ASP A 43 -2.78 -0.27 -0.73
CA ASP A 43 -2.16 -1.05 0.35
C ASP A 43 -0.76 -1.54 -0.07
N ASP A 44 -0.66 -2.24 -1.21
CA ASP A 44 0.59 -2.79 -1.76
C ASP A 44 1.70 -1.71 -1.93
N ALA A 45 1.30 -0.50 -2.35
CA ALA A 45 2.16 0.67 -2.45
C ALA A 45 2.53 1.32 -1.09
N ALA A 46 1.75 1.09 -0.03
CA ALA A 46 2.03 1.58 1.33
C ALA A 46 2.90 0.62 2.15
N VAL A 47 2.80 -0.69 1.89
CA VAL A 47 3.56 -1.75 2.58
C VAL A 47 4.99 -1.86 2.05
N THR A 48 5.20 -1.86 0.72
CA THR A 48 6.53 -2.07 0.12
C THR A 48 7.63 -1.10 0.63
N PRO A 49 7.39 0.21 0.83
CA PRO A 49 8.40 1.14 1.37
C PRO A 49 8.91 0.79 2.77
N GLN A 50 8.16 -0.01 3.55
CA GLN A 50 8.55 -0.40 4.91
C GLN A 50 9.75 -1.37 4.90
N TYR A 51 9.88 -2.21 3.86
CA TYR A 51 10.93 -3.24 3.74
C TYR A 51 12.32 -2.70 3.36
N VAL A 52 12.40 -1.47 2.85
CA VAL A 52 13.66 -0.81 2.46
C VAL A 52 14.08 0.31 3.42
N ARG A 53 13.18 0.73 4.31
CA ARG A 53 13.38 1.84 5.25
C ARG A 53 14.59 1.62 6.16
N GLY A 54 15.52 2.59 6.16
CA GLY A 54 16.70 2.57 7.03
C GLY A 54 17.91 1.82 6.44
N LEU A 55 17.81 1.36 5.19
CA LEU A 55 18.98 0.94 4.43
C LEU A 55 19.76 2.16 3.92
N ALA A 56 20.94 1.93 3.36
CA ALA A 56 21.65 2.98 2.63
C ALA A 56 20.92 3.24 1.29
N ALA A 57 20.62 4.52 0.99
CA ALA A 57 19.74 4.92 -0.11
C ALA A 57 20.19 4.40 -1.49
N ASP A 58 21.49 4.24 -1.70
CA ASP A 58 22.11 3.62 -2.89
C ASP A 58 21.67 2.15 -3.13
N ARG A 59 21.13 1.48 -2.11
CA ARG A 59 20.64 0.09 -2.17
C ARG A 59 19.13 -0.04 -2.31
N GLU A 60 18.35 0.97 -1.93
CA GLU A 60 16.89 0.87 -1.90
C GLU A 60 16.30 0.62 -3.30
N LEU A 61 16.72 1.36 -4.33
CA LEU A 61 16.27 1.15 -5.71
C LEU A 61 16.69 -0.22 -6.31
N PRO A 62 17.94 -0.70 -6.16
CA PRO A 62 18.31 -2.07 -6.51
C PRO A 62 17.45 -3.14 -5.83
N ILE A 63 17.08 -2.95 -4.56
CA ILE A 63 16.23 -3.89 -3.80
C ILE A 63 14.80 -3.86 -4.33
N ILE A 64 14.20 -2.68 -4.52
CA ILE A 64 12.87 -2.50 -5.15
C ILE A 64 12.82 -3.22 -6.51
N LYS A 65 13.86 -3.10 -7.34
CA LYS A 65 13.94 -3.80 -8.63
C LYS A 65 13.98 -5.33 -8.48
N LYS A 66 14.69 -5.86 -7.47
CA LYS A 66 14.72 -7.31 -7.18
C LYS A 66 13.35 -7.82 -6.73
N ILE A 67 12.66 -7.05 -5.87
CA ILE A 67 11.31 -7.39 -5.40
C ILE A 67 10.32 -7.35 -6.56
N ALA A 68 10.31 -6.30 -7.37
CA ALA A 68 9.43 -6.17 -8.55
C ALA A 68 9.60 -7.32 -9.57
N LEU A 69 10.83 -7.79 -9.80
CA LEU A 69 11.11 -8.93 -10.68
C LEU A 69 10.65 -10.27 -10.08
N GLY A 70 10.80 -10.47 -8.77
CA GLY A 70 10.25 -11.63 -8.06
C GLY A 70 8.72 -11.63 -8.05
N SER A 71 8.13 -10.47 -7.78
CA SER A 71 6.70 -10.17 -7.86
C SER A 71 6.10 -10.55 -9.21
N LEU A 72 6.75 -10.18 -10.32
CA LEU A 72 6.24 -10.53 -11.65
C LEU A 72 6.24 -12.06 -11.89
N GLY A 73 7.22 -12.78 -11.33
CA GLY A 73 7.25 -14.24 -11.32
C GLY A 73 6.14 -14.85 -10.46
N ASN A 74 5.91 -14.33 -9.26
CA ASN A 74 4.80 -14.71 -8.38
C ASN A 74 3.44 -14.50 -9.07
N LYS A 75 3.22 -13.30 -9.63
CA LYS A 75 2.00 -12.93 -10.36
C LYS A 75 1.77 -13.87 -11.56
N ALA A 76 2.81 -14.29 -12.28
CA ALA A 76 2.69 -15.29 -13.35
C ALA A 76 2.23 -16.68 -12.84
N ILE A 77 2.75 -17.14 -11.70
CA ILE A 77 2.28 -18.40 -11.06
C ILE A 77 0.82 -18.26 -10.60
N ILE A 78 0.47 -17.13 -9.97
CA ILE A 78 -0.89 -16.83 -9.55
C ILE A 78 -1.84 -16.84 -10.76
N ILE A 79 -1.48 -16.23 -11.90
CA ILE A 79 -2.31 -16.25 -13.12
C ILE A 79 -2.63 -17.68 -13.56
N VAL A 80 -1.65 -18.58 -13.58
CA VAL A 80 -1.88 -19.99 -13.97
C VAL A 80 -2.83 -20.69 -12.99
N VAL A 81 -2.60 -20.55 -11.69
CA VAL A 81 -3.46 -21.18 -10.65
C VAL A 81 -4.87 -20.59 -10.68
N ALA A 82 -5.00 -19.27 -10.80
CA ALA A 82 -6.27 -18.56 -10.81
C ALA A 82 -7.09 -18.86 -12.07
N LEU A 83 -6.45 -18.97 -13.25
CA LEU A 83 -7.10 -19.41 -14.48
C LEU A 83 -7.64 -20.85 -14.34
N LEU A 84 -6.86 -21.78 -13.78
CA LEU A 84 -7.30 -23.15 -13.51
C LEU A 84 -8.51 -23.18 -12.54
N LEU A 85 -8.46 -22.42 -11.44
CA LEU A 85 -9.58 -22.27 -10.52
C LEU A 85 -10.82 -21.71 -11.23
N SER A 86 -10.67 -20.70 -12.07
CA SER A 86 -11.80 -20.10 -12.83
C SER A 86 -12.42 -21.04 -13.87
N GLN A 87 -11.67 -22.05 -14.32
CA GLN A 87 -12.11 -23.00 -15.35
C GLN A 87 -12.79 -24.24 -14.75
N PHE A 88 -12.33 -24.70 -13.57
CA PHE A 88 -12.80 -25.94 -12.95
C PHE A 88 -13.67 -25.73 -11.70
N VAL A 89 -13.41 -24.67 -10.92
CA VAL A 89 -14.07 -24.42 -9.62
C VAL A 89 -14.35 -22.91 -9.40
N PRO A 90 -15.01 -22.20 -10.35
CA PRO A 90 -15.17 -20.74 -10.27
C PRO A 90 -15.93 -20.26 -9.03
N TRP A 91 -16.83 -21.08 -8.46
CA TRP A 91 -17.54 -20.75 -7.22
C TRP A 91 -16.60 -20.60 -6.00
N LEU A 92 -15.38 -21.14 -6.06
CA LEU A 92 -14.40 -21.07 -4.98
C LEU A 92 -13.64 -19.73 -4.96
N LEU A 93 -13.75 -18.91 -6.01
CA LEU A 93 -13.10 -17.60 -6.07
C LEU A 93 -13.62 -16.66 -4.97
N THR A 94 -14.94 -16.55 -4.79
CA THR A 94 -15.54 -15.69 -3.76
C THR A 94 -15.19 -16.12 -2.32
N PRO A 95 -15.28 -17.41 -1.93
CA PRO A 95 -14.78 -17.87 -0.63
C PRO A 95 -13.29 -17.61 -0.40
N ILE A 96 -12.43 -17.77 -1.43
CA ILE A 96 -11.00 -17.45 -1.32
C ILE A 96 -10.80 -15.94 -1.10
N LEU A 97 -11.53 -15.09 -1.83
CA LEU A 97 -11.56 -13.64 -1.62
C LEU A 97 -12.00 -13.27 -0.20
N MET A 98 -13.08 -13.85 0.29
CA MET A 98 -13.58 -13.58 1.65
C MET A 98 -12.60 -14.02 2.74
N LEU A 99 -11.85 -15.11 2.54
CA LEU A 99 -10.78 -15.52 3.45
C LEU A 99 -9.60 -14.54 3.42
N GLY A 100 -9.22 -14.03 2.23
CA GLY A 100 -8.24 -12.96 2.09
C GLY A 100 -8.71 -11.67 2.79
N GLY A 101 -9.91 -11.20 2.47
CA GLY A 101 -10.49 -10.01 3.08
C GLY A 101 -10.64 -10.12 4.61
N ALA A 102 -11.00 -11.30 5.15
CA ALA A 102 -11.01 -11.55 6.58
C ALA A 102 -9.61 -11.48 7.22
N TYR A 103 -8.56 -11.94 6.51
CA TYR A 103 -7.17 -11.78 6.93
C TYR A 103 -6.72 -10.30 6.91
N LEU A 104 -7.05 -9.54 5.86
CA LEU A 104 -6.78 -8.09 5.81
C LEU A 104 -7.50 -7.33 6.94
N CYS A 105 -8.74 -7.72 7.25
CA CYS A 105 -9.50 -7.18 8.39
C CYS A 105 -8.78 -7.46 9.71
N TYR A 106 -8.34 -8.70 9.93
CA TYR A 106 -7.56 -9.10 11.10
C TYR A 106 -6.26 -8.28 11.23
N GLU A 107 -5.43 -8.22 10.18
CA GLU A 107 -4.13 -7.55 10.23
C GLU A 107 -4.27 -6.03 10.38
N GLY A 108 -5.28 -5.42 9.73
CA GLY A 108 -5.65 -4.02 9.92
C GLY A 108 -6.12 -3.72 11.35
N ALA A 109 -6.95 -4.60 11.93
CA ALA A 109 -7.43 -4.44 13.30
C ALA A 109 -6.33 -4.64 14.35
N GLU A 110 -5.40 -5.57 14.13
CA GLU A 110 -4.21 -5.77 14.97
C GLU A 110 -3.31 -4.52 14.96
N LYS A 111 -3.03 -3.94 13.78
CA LYS A 111 -2.27 -2.69 13.64
C LYS A 111 -2.94 -1.51 14.34
N VAL A 112 -4.27 -1.38 14.25
CA VAL A 112 -5.03 -0.38 15.00
C VAL A 112 -4.91 -0.64 16.52
N TRP A 113 -5.07 -1.88 16.97
CA TRP A 113 -5.02 -2.24 18.37
C TRP A 113 -3.63 -2.02 19.00
N ALA A 114 -2.54 -2.42 18.33
CA ALA A 114 -1.17 -2.17 18.77
C ALA A 114 -0.89 -0.66 18.94
N LYS A 115 -1.42 0.16 18.03
CA LYS A 115 -1.29 1.63 18.08
C LYS A 115 -2.14 2.29 19.18
N VAL A 116 -3.30 1.75 19.51
CA VAL A 116 -4.20 2.27 20.57
C VAL A 116 -3.80 1.79 21.97
N SER A 117 -3.37 0.53 22.11
CA SER A 117 -3.05 -0.11 23.40
C SER A 117 -1.71 0.31 24.01
N GLY A 118 -0.93 1.17 23.32
CA GLY A 118 0.44 1.55 23.70
C GLY A 118 1.46 0.41 23.57
N HIS A 119 1.02 -0.83 23.40
CA HIS A 119 1.82 -2.01 23.12
C HIS A 119 2.20 -2.03 21.64
N GLY A 120 2.95 -1.02 21.24
CA GLY A 120 3.73 -1.09 20.02
C GLY A 120 4.75 -2.20 20.17
N HIS A 121 4.46 -3.37 19.60
CA HIS A 121 5.49 -4.20 18.99
C HIS A 121 6.11 -3.38 17.85
N GLY A 122 6.98 -2.43 18.20
CA GLY A 122 7.91 -1.88 17.23
C GLY A 122 8.79 -3.01 16.71
N ASP A 123 9.25 -2.89 15.46
CA ASP A 123 10.15 -3.83 14.80
C ASP A 123 11.56 -3.85 15.44
N GLY A 124 11.60 -4.27 16.70
CA GLY A 124 12.73 -4.23 17.63
C GLY A 124 13.73 -5.35 17.43
N GLU A 125 13.97 -5.76 16.18
CA GLU A 125 15.22 -6.43 15.81
C GLU A 125 15.78 -5.82 14.52
N GLU A 126 16.46 -4.68 14.67
CA GLU A 126 17.56 -4.27 13.80
C GLU A 126 18.77 -5.22 13.96
N LYS A 127 18.55 -6.52 13.81
CA LYS A 127 19.60 -7.36 13.24
C LYS A 127 19.68 -7.00 11.76
N LEU A 128 20.89 -6.83 11.25
CA LEU A 128 21.16 -6.63 9.82
C LEU A 128 20.70 -7.87 9.03
N LYS A 129 19.41 -7.91 8.70
CA LYS A 129 18.79 -8.96 7.88
C LYS A 129 19.50 -8.94 6.52
N ASP A 130 20.07 -10.08 6.15
CA ASP A 130 20.72 -10.26 4.84
C ASP A 130 19.79 -9.75 3.72
N GLU A 131 20.36 -9.09 2.71
CA GLU A 131 19.62 -8.43 1.63
C GLU A 131 18.69 -9.43 0.91
N LYS A 132 19.13 -10.68 0.78
CA LYS A 132 18.32 -11.79 0.25
C LYS A 132 17.14 -12.15 1.15
N THR A 133 17.27 -12.01 2.47
CA THR A 133 16.20 -12.23 3.45
C THR A 133 15.18 -11.09 3.41
N LEU A 134 15.63 -9.84 3.28
CA LEU A 134 14.74 -8.68 3.08
C LEU A 134 13.95 -8.80 1.76
N VAL A 135 14.65 -9.06 0.65
CA VAL A 135 14.04 -9.30 -0.67
C VAL A 135 13.08 -10.49 -0.63
N SER A 136 13.46 -11.61 0.00
CA SER A 136 12.55 -12.77 0.12
C SER A 136 11.38 -12.56 1.08
N GLY A 137 11.49 -11.64 2.05
CA GLY A 137 10.40 -11.25 2.93
C GLY A 137 9.37 -10.43 2.15
N ALA A 138 9.82 -9.36 1.50
CA ALA A 138 8.97 -8.51 0.66
C ALA A 138 8.30 -9.30 -0.47
N ILE A 139 9.01 -10.20 -1.17
CA ILE A 139 8.43 -11.08 -2.21
C ILE A 139 7.35 -12.03 -1.66
N ARG A 140 7.40 -12.43 -0.38
CA ARG A 140 6.33 -13.24 0.24
C ARG A 140 5.12 -12.42 0.64
N THR A 141 5.31 -11.16 1.05
CA THR A 141 4.22 -10.24 1.36
C THR A 141 3.50 -9.82 0.07
N ASP A 142 4.27 -9.45 -0.96
CA ASP A 142 3.79 -9.22 -2.32
C ASP A 142 3.03 -10.44 -2.87
N LEU A 143 3.44 -11.68 -2.60
CA LEU A 143 2.70 -12.87 -3.06
C LEU A 143 1.24 -12.88 -2.56
N ILE A 144 1.00 -12.44 -1.32
CA ILE A 144 -0.33 -12.42 -0.69
C ILE A 144 -1.16 -11.27 -1.29
N LEU A 145 -0.61 -10.06 -1.31
CA LEU A 145 -1.25 -8.85 -1.86
C LEU A 145 -1.53 -9.00 -3.38
N SER A 146 -0.60 -9.63 -4.11
CA SER A 146 -0.77 -10.01 -5.51
C SER A 146 -1.88 -11.02 -5.72
N ALA A 147 -2.04 -12.00 -4.83
CA ALA A 147 -3.09 -13.01 -4.97
C ALA A 147 -4.47 -12.36 -4.92
N GLU A 148 -4.69 -11.44 -3.99
CA GLU A 148 -5.92 -10.65 -3.90
C GLU A 148 -6.15 -9.79 -5.16
N ILE A 149 -5.17 -8.95 -5.54
CA ILE A 149 -5.22 -8.10 -6.74
C ILE A 149 -5.55 -8.92 -8.00
N MET A 150 -4.88 -10.07 -8.19
CA MET A 150 -5.07 -10.90 -9.38
C MET A 150 -6.37 -11.70 -9.38
N VAL A 151 -6.89 -12.13 -8.22
CA VAL A 151 -8.16 -12.86 -8.16
C VAL A 151 -9.37 -11.90 -8.22
N ILE A 152 -9.27 -10.69 -7.67
CA ILE A 152 -10.24 -9.59 -7.93
C ILE A 152 -10.29 -9.28 -9.43
N SER A 153 -9.11 -9.11 -10.05
CA SER A 153 -9.01 -8.87 -11.50
C SER A 153 -9.63 -10.01 -12.30
N LEU A 154 -9.38 -11.26 -11.90
CA LEU A 154 -9.96 -12.46 -12.51
C LEU A 154 -11.49 -12.49 -12.40
N ASN A 155 -12.07 -12.11 -11.26
CA ASN A 155 -13.52 -12.16 -11.08
C ASN A 155 -14.23 -11.22 -12.07
N GLU A 156 -13.71 -9.99 -12.24
CA GLU A 156 -14.21 -9.01 -13.22
C GLU A 156 -14.07 -9.50 -14.68
N VAL A 157 -13.17 -10.44 -14.98
CA VAL A 157 -13.03 -11.05 -16.32
C VAL A 157 -13.40 -12.54 -16.38
N ALA A 158 -14.14 -13.06 -15.39
CA ALA A 158 -14.55 -14.46 -15.32
C ALA A 158 -15.57 -14.85 -16.41
N SER A 159 -16.17 -13.87 -17.09
CA SER A 159 -17.02 -14.03 -18.27
C SER A 159 -16.27 -14.00 -19.61
N GLN A 160 -15.01 -13.53 -19.63
CA GLN A 160 -14.22 -13.35 -20.85
C GLN A 160 -13.70 -14.69 -21.40
N SER A 161 -13.44 -14.75 -22.72
CA SER A 161 -12.80 -15.91 -23.36
C SER A 161 -11.47 -16.27 -22.69
N PHE A 162 -11.06 -17.54 -22.69
CA PHE A 162 -9.83 -17.96 -22.01
C PHE A 162 -8.59 -17.15 -22.45
N VAL A 163 -8.46 -16.88 -23.76
CA VAL A 163 -7.33 -16.10 -24.30
C VAL A 163 -7.45 -14.62 -23.90
N SER A 164 -8.63 -14.01 -24.04
CA SER A 164 -8.87 -12.63 -23.61
C SER A 164 -8.55 -12.46 -22.12
N ARG A 165 -9.08 -13.36 -21.28
CA ARG A 165 -8.87 -13.42 -19.82
C ARG A 165 -7.39 -13.52 -19.45
N LEU A 166 -6.64 -14.43 -20.09
CA LEU A 166 -5.19 -14.55 -19.90
C LEU A 166 -4.45 -13.25 -20.27
N VAL A 167 -4.73 -12.67 -21.44
CA VAL A 167 -4.06 -11.43 -21.87
C VAL A 167 -4.40 -10.27 -20.93
N ILE A 168 -5.66 -10.11 -20.53
CA ILE A 168 -6.09 -9.08 -19.58
C ILE A 168 -5.35 -9.23 -18.24
N LEU A 169 -5.27 -10.45 -17.68
CA LEU A 169 -4.56 -10.68 -16.42
C LEU A 169 -3.06 -10.42 -16.55
N CYS A 170 -2.43 -10.75 -17.67
CA CYS A 170 -1.03 -10.38 -17.94
C CYS A 170 -0.84 -8.86 -18.04
N VAL A 171 -1.75 -8.14 -18.71
CA VAL A 171 -1.71 -6.67 -18.80
C VAL A 171 -1.88 -6.04 -17.42
N VAL A 172 -2.85 -6.48 -16.61
CA VAL A 172 -3.06 -5.96 -15.26
C VAL A 172 -1.87 -6.29 -14.34
N ALA A 173 -1.33 -7.51 -14.38
CA ALA A 173 -0.16 -7.89 -13.58
C ALA A 173 1.07 -7.02 -13.90
N ILE A 174 1.34 -6.74 -15.17
CA ILE A 174 2.43 -5.87 -15.60
C ILE A 174 2.13 -4.42 -15.19
N ALA A 175 0.93 -3.90 -15.48
CA ALA A 175 0.54 -2.53 -15.18
C ALA A 175 0.60 -2.23 -13.67
N MET A 176 0.08 -3.12 -12.82
CA MET A 176 0.14 -2.95 -11.37
C MET A 176 1.57 -3.10 -10.83
N THR A 177 2.38 -4.01 -11.38
CA THR A 177 3.80 -4.09 -11.01
C THR A 177 4.54 -2.79 -11.35
N VAL A 178 4.26 -2.18 -12.51
CA VAL A 178 4.84 -0.87 -12.87
C VAL A 178 4.29 0.26 -12.01
N ALA A 179 2.99 0.26 -11.69
CA ALA A 179 2.36 1.29 -10.88
C ALA A 179 2.85 1.28 -9.42
N VAL A 180 2.77 0.13 -8.74
CA VAL A 180 3.18 -0.02 -7.33
C VAL A 180 4.68 0.24 -7.17
N TYR A 181 5.52 -0.57 -7.82
CA TYR A 181 6.97 -0.47 -7.64
C TYR A 181 7.54 0.82 -8.27
N GLY A 182 6.86 1.41 -9.26
CA GLY A 182 7.17 2.74 -9.78
C GLY A 182 6.87 3.86 -8.79
N ALA A 183 5.68 3.86 -8.17
CA ALA A 183 5.32 4.84 -7.13
C ALA A 183 6.26 4.72 -5.92
N VAL A 184 6.55 3.50 -5.46
CA VAL A 184 7.50 3.21 -4.37
C VAL A 184 8.91 3.69 -4.72
N ALA A 185 9.38 3.43 -5.94
CA ALA A 185 10.68 3.93 -6.41
C ALA A 185 10.74 5.47 -6.47
N ILE A 186 9.64 6.15 -6.84
CA ILE A 186 9.56 7.62 -6.81
C ILE A 186 9.62 8.14 -5.36
N ILE A 187 8.85 7.55 -4.45
CA ILE A 187 8.83 7.93 -3.02
C ILE A 187 10.24 7.80 -2.40
N VAL A 188 10.93 6.68 -2.66
CA VAL A 188 12.33 6.48 -2.26
C VAL A 188 13.26 7.52 -2.91
N LYS A 189 13.15 7.72 -4.23
CA LYS A 189 14.05 8.62 -4.96
C LYS A 189 13.88 10.10 -4.58
N MET A 190 12.78 10.48 -3.92
CA MET A 190 12.60 11.81 -3.36
C MET A 190 13.56 12.13 -2.21
N ASP A 191 14.05 11.14 -1.45
CA ASP A 191 14.98 11.42 -0.34
C ASP A 191 16.40 11.69 -0.85
N ASP A 192 16.92 10.83 -1.73
CA ASP A 192 18.10 11.03 -2.58
C ASP A 192 18.13 12.44 -3.22
N VAL A 193 17.01 12.82 -3.85
CA VAL A 193 16.87 14.12 -4.51
C VAL A 193 16.77 15.25 -3.49
N GLY A 194 16.13 15.03 -2.34
CA GLY A 194 16.12 15.95 -1.21
C GLY A 194 17.53 16.27 -0.71
N LEU A 195 18.36 15.24 -0.49
CA LEU A 195 19.77 15.38 -0.12
C LEU A 195 20.57 16.13 -1.19
N ALA A 196 20.51 15.69 -2.46
CA ALA A 196 21.24 16.30 -3.58
C ALA A 196 20.78 17.74 -3.96
N LEU A 197 19.60 18.15 -3.49
CA LEU A 197 19.13 19.54 -3.53
C LEU A 197 19.57 20.33 -2.29
N SER A 198 19.67 19.68 -1.12
CA SER A 198 20.05 20.31 0.16
C SER A 198 21.48 20.88 0.17
N GLU A 199 22.37 20.30 -0.65
CA GLU A 199 23.77 20.67 -0.83
C GLU A 199 24.00 21.79 -1.87
N ARG A 200 22.94 22.27 -2.55
CA ARG A 200 23.07 23.28 -3.62
C ARG A 200 23.36 24.67 -3.06
N SER A 201 24.18 25.43 -3.78
CA SER A 201 24.59 26.79 -3.40
C SER A 201 23.44 27.82 -3.33
N SER A 202 22.32 27.56 -4.01
CA SER A 202 21.12 28.41 -3.90
C SER A 202 20.37 28.11 -2.60
N ALA A 203 20.31 29.08 -1.69
CA ALA A 203 19.68 28.92 -0.38
C ALA A 203 18.22 28.46 -0.43
N ALA A 204 17.47 28.85 -1.47
CA ALA A 204 16.09 28.42 -1.70
C ALA A 204 16.01 26.93 -2.09
N VAL A 205 16.89 26.48 -3.00
CA VAL A 205 16.97 25.06 -3.43
C VAL A 205 17.44 24.19 -2.27
N ALA A 206 18.43 24.65 -1.51
CA ALA A 206 18.92 24.01 -0.30
C ALA A 206 17.84 23.89 0.78
N GLY A 207 17.02 24.93 0.95
CA GLY A 207 15.87 24.95 1.84
C GLY A 207 14.80 23.94 1.44
N PHE A 208 14.48 23.85 0.14
CA PHE A 208 13.54 22.87 -0.40
C PHE A 208 14.04 21.43 -0.23
N GLY A 209 15.32 21.16 -0.52
CA GLY A 209 15.94 19.85 -0.32
C GLY A 209 15.87 19.36 1.13
N ARG A 210 16.23 20.22 2.10
CA ARG A 210 16.03 19.94 3.54
C ARG A 210 14.56 19.75 3.92
N GLY A 211 13.64 20.37 3.17
CA GLY A 211 12.21 20.17 3.30
C GLY A 211 11.77 18.75 2.93
N LEU A 212 12.25 18.19 1.81
CA LEU A 212 11.96 16.82 1.39
C LEU A 212 12.45 15.80 2.42
N VAL A 213 13.72 15.86 2.82
CA VAL A 213 14.32 14.91 3.78
C VAL A 213 13.60 14.96 5.13
N LYS A 214 13.20 16.16 5.59
CA LYS A 214 12.40 16.33 6.82
C LYS A 214 10.93 15.87 6.67
N ALA A 215 10.43 15.73 5.45
CA ALA A 215 9.10 15.20 5.17
C ALA A 215 9.08 13.67 5.05
N MET A 216 10.16 13.04 4.56
CA MET A 216 10.21 11.60 4.27
C MET A 216 9.77 10.70 5.46
N PRO A 217 10.20 10.90 6.72
CA PRO A 217 9.70 10.12 7.86
C PRO A 217 8.19 10.29 8.11
N LYS A 218 7.63 11.45 7.78
CA LYS A 218 6.18 11.72 7.88
C LYS A 218 5.41 11.05 6.75
N VAL A 219 5.95 11.02 5.54
CA VAL A 219 5.36 10.32 4.38
C VAL A 219 5.26 8.83 4.69
N LEU A 220 6.34 8.19 5.13
CA LEU A 220 6.34 6.76 5.51
C LEU A 220 5.36 6.45 6.66
N THR A 221 5.23 7.38 7.63
CA THR A 221 4.26 7.25 8.73
C THR A 221 2.81 7.42 8.25
N ALA A 222 2.56 8.36 7.34
CA ALA A 222 1.24 8.57 6.73
C ALA A 222 0.83 7.38 5.86
N LEU A 223 1.74 6.85 5.01
CA LEU A 223 1.52 5.63 4.24
C LEU A 223 1.16 4.45 5.14
N THR A 224 1.85 4.25 6.26
CA THR A 224 1.52 3.19 7.23
C THR A 224 0.08 3.32 7.78
N VAL A 225 -0.41 4.54 8.02
CA VAL A 225 -1.79 4.78 8.46
C VAL A 225 -2.79 4.60 7.32
N ILE A 226 -2.46 5.06 6.11
CA ILE A 226 -3.30 4.93 4.91
C ILE A 226 -3.45 3.45 4.52
N GLY A 227 -2.37 2.68 4.51
CA GLY A 227 -2.38 1.23 4.26
C GLY A 227 -3.22 0.48 5.31
N THR A 228 -3.09 0.81 6.59
CA THR A 228 -3.93 0.21 7.64
C THR A 228 -5.42 0.52 7.44
N ALA A 229 -5.77 1.74 7.00
CA ALA A 229 -7.15 2.10 6.67
C ALA A 229 -7.64 1.42 5.37
N ALA A 230 -6.77 1.26 4.38
CA ALA A 230 -7.05 0.57 3.13
C ALA A 230 -7.31 -0.93 3.37
N MET A 231 -6.49 -1.61 4.19
CA MET A 231 -6.70 -3.01 4.58
C MET A 231 -8.09 -3.25 5.18
N LEU A 232 -8.52 -2.38 6.10
CA LEU A 232 -9.84 -2.44 6.72
C LEU A 232 -10.98 -2.15 5.72
N TRP A 233 -10.80 -1.15 4.85
CA TRP A 233 -11.76 -0.81 3.80
C TRP A 233 -11.93 -1.96 2.79
N VAL A 234 -10.82 -2.43 2.21
CA VAL A 234 -10.77 -3.47 1.18
C VAL A 234 -11.30 -4.79 1.71
N GLY A 235 -10.76 -5.28 2.82
CA GLY A 235 -11.20 -6.54 3.41
C GLY A 235 -12.67 -6.50 3.81
N GLY A 236 -13.13 -5.38 4.38
CA GLY A 236 -14.54 -5.17 4.72
C GLY A 236 -15.46 -5.08 3.50
N HIS A 237 -15.02 -4.47 2.41
CA HIS A 237 -15.77 -4.40 1.15
C HIS A 237 -15.87 -5.77 0.47
N ILE A 238 -14.79 -6.56 0.47
CA ILE A 238 -14.79 -7.94 -0.04
C ILE A 238 -15.72 -8.84 0.77
N LEU A 239 -15.78 -8.66 2.10
CA LEU A 239 -16.76 -9.35 2.94
C LEU A 239 -18.19 -8.86 2.69
N LEU A 240 -18.41 -7.57 2.44
CA LEU A 240 -19.73 -6.99 2.14
C LEU A 240 -20.30 -7.53 0.81
N VAL A 241 -19.47 -7.58 -0.25
CA VAL A 241 -19.87 -8.14 -1.55
C VAL A 241 -19.96 -9.66 -1.50
N GLY A 242 -19.00 -10.33 -0.86
CA GLY A 242 -18.96 -11.79 -0.76
C GLY A 242 -20.11 -12.37 0.08
N THR A 243 -20.55 -11.70 1.15
CA THR A 243 -21.74 -12.12 1.91
C THR A 243 -23.01 -11.99 1.06
N HIS A 244 -23.14 -10.96 0.25
CA HIS A 244 -24.23 -10.81 -0.72
C HIS A 244 -24.19 -11.91 -1.81
N GLU A 245 -23.02 -12.21 -2.40
CA GLU A 245 -22.85 -13.31 -3.37
C GLU A 245 -23.17 -14.70 -2.78
N LEU A 246 -22.94 -14.90 -1.48
CA LEU A 246 -23.31 -16.12 -0.75
C LEU A 246 -24.78 -16.12 -0.25
N GLY A 247 -25.60 -15.15 -0.62
CA GLY A 247 -27.04 -15.09 -0.33
C GLY A 247 -27.43 -14.38 0.98
N PHE A 248 -26.49 -13.77 1.69
CA PHE A 248 -26.73 -12.98 2.91
C PHE A 248 -26.83 -11.48 2.60
N HIS A 249 -27.84 -11.11 1.80
CA HIS A 249 -28.03 -9.76 1.26
C HIS A 249 -28.21 -8.67 2.33
N LEU A 250 -28.78 -9.00 3.51
CA LEU A 250 -29.18 -8.04 4.57
C LEU A 250 -28.18 -6.92 4.90
N ILE A 251 -26.87 -7.24 4.99
CA ILE A 251 -25.83 -6.25 5.33
C ILE A 251 -25.51 -5.36 4.13
N TYR A 252 -25.49 -5.95 2.93
CA TYR A 252 -25.27 -5.24 1.68
C TYR A 252 -26.44 -4.28 1.38
N ASP A 253 -27.67 -4.77 1.45
CA ASP A 253 -28.89 -3.99 1.19
C ASP A 253 -28.99 -2.77 2.13
N ALA A 254 -28.65 -2.96 3.41
CA ALA A 254 -28.63 -1.89 4.40
C ALA A 254 -27.57 -0.81 4.10
N VAL A 255 -26.38 -1.19 3.62
CA VAL A 255 -25.36 -0.21 3.18
C VAL A 255 -25.79 0.46 1.87
N HIS A 256 -26.33 -0.30 0.92
CA HIS A 256 -26.71 0.19 -0.39
C HIS A 256 -27.86 1.21 -0.31
N HIS A 257 -28.88 1.00 0.52
CA HIS A 257 -29.93 2.01 0.71
C HIS A 257 -29.43 3.30 1.37
N VAL A 258 -28.38 3.25 2.21
CA VAL A 258 -27.76 4.47 2.77
C VAL A 258 -26.87 5.16 1.72
N GLU A 259 -26.20 4.40 0.86
CA GLU A 259 -25.48 4.89 -0.31
C GLU A 259 -26.44 5.59 -1.31
N GLU A 260 -27.54 4.95 -1.71
CA GLU A 260 -28.59 5.52 -2.58
C GLU A 260 -29.17 6.81 -1.98
N ALA A 261 -29.55 6.79 -0.69
CA ALA A 261 -30.10 7.96 -0.01
C ALA A 261 -29.11 9.14 -0.01
N ALA A 262 -27.83 8.89 0.27
CA ALA A 262 -26.79 9.91 0.27
C ALA A 262 -26.45 10.41 -1.14
N HIS A 263 -26.48 9.52 -2.15
CA HIS A 263 -26.32 9.83 -3.56
C HIS A 263 -27.43 10.78 -4.04
N HIS A 264 -28.70 10.44 -3.79
CA HIS A 264 -29.85 11.25 -4.18
C HIS A 264 -29.93 12.58 -3.39
N ALA A 265 -29.53 12.61 -2.12
CA ALA A 265 -29.56 13.82 -1.30
C ALA A 265 -28.53 14.90 -1.70
N THR A 266 -27.48 14.54 -2.45
CA THR A 266 -26.33 15.43 -2.74
C THR A 266 -26.14 15.80 -4.21
N GLY A 267 -27.05 15.35 -5.09
CA GLY A 267 -27.17 15.85 -6.47
C GLY A 267 -25.88 15.64 -7.30
N PRO A 268 -25.25 16.70 -7.84
CA PRO A 268 -24.02 16.57 -8.64
C PRO A 268 -22.83 15.91 -7.92
N LEU A 269 -22.83 15.88 -6.59
CA LEU A 269 -21.79 15.19 -5.79
C LEU A 269 -22.17 13.75 -5.42
N GLY A 270 -23.35 13.27 -5.82
CA GLY A 270 -23.93 12.00 -5.41
C GLY A 270 -22.98 10.81 -5.53
N GLY A 271 -22.31 10.65 -6.67
CA GLY A 271 -21.36 9.55 -6.90
C GLY A 271 -20.17 9.54 -5.94
N VAL A 272 -19.66 10.72 -5.56
CA VAL A 272 -18.53 10.84 -4.61
C VAL A 272 -19.01 10.58 -3.17
N VAL A 273 -20.19 11.09 -2.83
CA VAL A 273 -20.78 10.91 -1.49
C VAL A 273 -21.21 9.46 -1.26
N GLY A 274 -21.84 8.81 -2.25
CA GLY A 274 -22.19 7.39 -2.19
C GLY A 274 -20.94 6.50 -2.06
N TRP A 275 -19.90 6.76 -2.87
CA TRP A 275 -18.62 6.06 -2.74
C TRP A 275 -17.98 6.24 -1.35
N LEU A 276 -18.00 7.46 -0.78
CA LEU A 276 -17.51 7.71 0.58
C LEU A 276 -18.33 6.95 1.65
N VAL A 277 -19.65 6.90 1.51
CA VAL A 277 -20.55 6.14 2.40
C VAL A 277 -20.23 4.65 2.33
N ASN A 278 -20.19 4.06 1.14
CA ASN A 278 -19.85 2.65 0.93
C ASN A 278 -18.45 2.32 1.50
N THR A 279 -17.48 3.21 1.29
CA THR A 279 -16.11 3.11 1.81
C THR A 279 -16.06 3.11 3.34
N ILE A 280 -16.78 4.04 3.99
CA ILE A 280 -16.82 4.15 5.45
C ILE A 280 -17.53 2.94 6.08
N PHE A 281 -18.68 2.52 5.55
CA PHE A 281 -19.37 1.33 6.05
C PHE A 281 -18.56 0.05 5.86
N SER A 282 -17.90 -0.11 4.71
CA SER A 282 -16.99 -1.22 4.45
C SER A 282 -15.82 -1.24 5.45
N ALA A 283 -15.16 -0.09 5.70
CA ALA A 283 -14.07 0.01 6.67
C ALA A 283 -14.52 -0.27 8.12
N ILE A 284 -15.73 0.14 8.50
CA ILE A 284 -16.33 -0.16 9.81
C ILE A 284 -16.62 -1.66 9.93
N LEU A 285 -17.22 -2.29 8.91
CA LEU A 285 -17.46 -3.73 8.87
C LEU A 285 -16.15 -4.51 8.98
N GLY A 286 -15.12 -4.10 8.24
CA GLY A 286 -13.80 -4.72 8.30
C GLY A 286 -13.14 -4.59 9.68
N LEU A 287 -13.26 -3.43 10.33
CA LEU A 287 -12.76 -3.24 11.70
C LEU A 287 -13.51 -4.11 12.72
N ILE A 288 -14.83 -4.27 12.58
CA ILE A 288 -15.65 -5.12 13.45
C ILE A 288 -15.27 -6.60 13.28
N VAL A 289 -15.17 -7.09 12.04
CA VAL A 289 -14.80 -8.48 11.76
C VAL A 289 -13.35 -8.75 12.19
N GLY A 290 -12.42 -7.84 11.88
CA GLY A 290 -11.02 -7.93 12.30
C GLY A 290 -10.86 -8.00 13.81
N ALA A 291 -11.51 -7.09 14.55
CA ALA A 291 -11.51 -7.10 16.00
C ALA A 291 -12.11 -8.39 16.59
N LEU A 292 -13.19 -8.93 15.98
CA LEU A 292 -13.76 -10.21 16.37
C LEU A 292 -12.77 -11.37 16.18
N ILE A 293 -12.03 -11.41 15.06
CA ILE A 293 -11.01 -12.43 14.80
C ILE A 293 -9.84 -12.30 15.80
N VAL A 294 -9.35 -11.07 16.06
CA VAL A 294 -8.31 -10.81 17.08
C VAL A 294 -8.75 -11.31 18.47
N VAL A 295 -9.99 -11.03 18.87
CA VAL A 295 -10.56 -11.51 20.13
C VAL A 295 -10.66 -13.04 20.17
N VAL A 296 -11.16 -13.68 19.11
CA VAL A 296 -11.28 -15.15 19.03
C VAL A 296 -9.92 -15.83 19.06
N MET A 297 -8.93 -15.31 18.32
CA MET A 297 -7.55 -15.81 18.36
C MET A 297 -6.95 -15.66 19.76
N THR A 298 -7.14 -14.50 20.40
CA THR A 298 -6.66 -14.26 21.76
C THR A 298 -7.23 -15.28 22.76
N PHE A 299 -8.54 -15.51 22.75
CA PHE A 299 -9.19 -16.46 23.67
C PHE A 299 -8.90 -17.94 23.36
N THR A 300 -8.71 -18.32 22.09
CA THR A 300 -8.43 -19.72 21.72
C THR A 300 -6.97 -20.09 21.96
N VAL A 301 -6.01 -19.26 21.54
CA VAL A 301 -4.57 -19.53 21.69
C VAL A 301 -4.14 -19.53 23.16
N HIS A 302 -4.68 -18.65 24.00
CA HIS A 302 -4.35 -18.63 25.43
C HIS A 302 -4.96 -19.79 26.23
N ARG A 303 -6.06 -20.43 25.78
CA ARG A 303 -6.54 -21.68 26.37
C ARG A 303 -5.59 -22.85 26.13
N GLY A 304 -4.75 -22.81 25.08
CA GLY A 304 -3.73 -23.83 24.81
C GLY A 304 -2.52 -23.80 25.74
N LYS A 305 -2.27 -22.69 26.46
CA LYS A 305 -1.11 -22.53 27.37
C LYS A 305 -1.39 -22.79 28.85
N HIS A 306 -2.60 -23.24 29.18
CA HIS A 306 -3.02 -23.55 30.56
C HIS A 306 -3.33 -25.04 30.78
N GLY A 307 -2.79 -25.93 29.93
CA GLY A 307 -3.05 -27.37 29.94
C GLY A 307 -1.96 -28.25 30.56
N ASP A 308 -0.68 -27.90 30.39
CA ASP A 308 0.44 -28.82 30.65
C ASP A 308 1.16 -28.59 32.01
N ASP A 309 0.84 -27.52 32.74
CA ASP A 309 1.35 -27.27 34.09
C ASP A 309 0.58 -28.06 35.15
N HIS A 310 0.78 -29.39 35.23
CA HIS A 310 0.72 -30.17 36.49
C HIS A 310 1.14 -31.65 36.31
N HIS A 311 2.43 -31.94 36.44
CA HIS A 311 2.90 -33.04 37.30
C HIS A 311 4.36 -32.81 37.72
N ALA A 312 4.68 -33.07 38.99
CA ALA A 312 5.95 -32.68 39.61
C ALA A 312 7.09 -33.69 39.41
N GLY A 313 8.33 -33.19 39.46
CA GLY A 313 9.57 -33.96 39.40
C GLY A 313 10.71 -33.23 40.10
N ASP A 314 10.61 -33.08 41.43
CA ASP A 314 11.58 -32.34 42.25
C ASP A 314 12.94 -33.08 42.32
N HIS A 315 13.96 -32.53 41.67
CA HIS A 315 15.34 -33.02 41.75
C HIS A 315 16.36 -31.89 41.92
N LYS A 316 16.64 -31.64 43.20
CA LYS A 316 17.77 -30.91 43.78
C LYS A 316 19.08 -31.08 42.97
N VAL A 317 19.64 -29.96 42.49
CA VAL A 317 20.95 -29.94 41.80
C VAL A 317 22.07 -30.17 42.82
N GLU A 318 22.78 -31.29 42.69
CA GLU A 318 23.99 -31.60 43.46
C GLU A 318 25.24 -31.17 42.69
N ILE A 319 26.02 -30.25 43.27
CA ILE A 319 27.30 -29.81 42.70
C ILE A 319 28.33 -30.91 42.99
N ASN A 320 28.86 -31.55 41.95
CA ASN A 320 29.92 -32.55 42.11
C ASN A 320 31.09 -32.30 41.14
N THR A 321 32.31 -32.32 41.67
CA THR A 321 33.53 -31.96 40.95
C THR A 321 34.16 -33.20 40.30
N PRO A 322 34.56 -33.17 39.01
CA PRO A 322 35.23 -34.30 38.39
C PRO A 322 36.69 -34.42 38.88
N ALA A 323 36.90 -35.19 39.95
CA ALA A 323 38.19 -35.79 40.24
C ALA A 323 38.49 -36.91 39.21
N GLY A 324 39.73 -37.03 38.77
CA GLY A 324 40.11 -37.82 37.60
C GLY A 324 40.56 -39.27 37.87
N THR A 325 41.45 -39.74 36.97
CA THR A 325 41.93 -41.14 36.78
C THR A 325 40.93 -42.04 36.03
N GLY A 326 41.34 -42.78 34.99
CA GLY A 326 42.61 -42.74 34.25
C GLY A 326 42.76 -43.90 33.23
N SER A 327 43.73 -43.80 32.32
CA SER A 327 44.14 -44.83 31.32
C SER A 327 43.11 -45.11 30.20
N ALA A 328 43.43 -45.28 28.90
CA ALA A 328 44.54 -44.88 28.02
C ALA A 328 44.02 -45.07 26.54
N ALA A 329 44.72 -44.93 25.41
CA ALA A 329 46.12 -44.68 25.06
C ALA A 329 46.20 -44.10 23.61
N GLY A 330 47.41 -43.81 23.09
CA GLY A 330 47.67 -43.79 21.63
C GLY A 330 48.03 -42.45 20.96
N ALA A 331 49.34 -42.18 20.87
CA ALA A 331 50.08 -41.47 19.80
C ALA A 331 49.56 -40.10 19.26
N ALA A 332 50.21 -38.94 19.49
CA ALA A 332 51.54 -38.47 19.00
C ALA A 332 51.55 -38.07 17.50
N GLY A 333 52.10 -36.93 17.04
CA GLY A 333 52.72 -35.72 17.68
C GLY A 333 52.38 -34.46 16.83
N VAL A 334 52.94 -33.25 16.96
CA VAL A 334 54.25 -32.73 17.45
C VAL A 334 54.07 -31.26 17.96
N ALA A 335 55.04 -30.69 18.70
CA ALA A 335 55.05 -29.29 19.20
C ALA A 335 55.13 -28.22 18.07
N GLY A 336 54.86 -26.91 18.27
CA GLY A 336 54.74 -26.07 19.50
C GLY A 336 55.99 -25.15 19.68
N PRO A 337 56.07 -24.28 20.72
CA PRO A 337 55.04 -23.60 21.52
C PRO A 337 54.46 -22.40 20.71
N VAL A 338 54.24 -21.12 21.08
CA VAL A 338 54.42 -20.19 22.26
C VAL A 338 53.36 -19.05 22.07
N SER A 339 53.01 -18.13 22.99
CA SER A 339 53.40 -17.79 24.39
C SER A 339 52.20 -17.10 25.09
N ALA A 340 52.38 -16.44 26.25
CA ALA A 340 51.34 -15.68 26.97
C ALA A 340 51.86 -14.39 27.65
N ALA A 341 50.95 -13.44 27.92
CA ALA A 341 51.13 -12.31 28.85
C ALA A 341 49.77 -11.86 29.42
N GLY A 342 49.73 -11.45 30.69
CA GLY A 342 48.50 -11.10 31.43
C GLY A 342 48.20 -9.58 31.56
N PRO A 343 47.12 -9.20 32.29
CA PRO A 343 46.57 -7.84 32.31
C PRO A 343 47.10 -6.95 33.46
N ALA A 344 46.79 -5.65 33.39
CA ALA A 344 46.95 -4.68 34.48
C ALA A 344 45.80 -3.63 34.48
N SER A 345 45.53 -3.00 35.63
CA SER A 345 44.30 -2.22 35.90
C SER A 345 44.55 -0.88 36.63
N VAL A 346 43.86 0.18 36.21
CA VAL A 346 43.68 1.50 36.88
C VAL A 346 42.31 2.04 36.35
N ALA A 347 41.34 2.63 37.07
CA ALA A 347 41.32 3.64 38.14
C ALA A 347 41.91 5.01 37.71
N GLU A 348 41.35 6.19 38.02
CA GLU A 348 40.03 6.63 38.50
C GLU A 348 39.87 8.15 38.19
N ALA A 349 38.65 8.72 38.35
CA ALA A 349 38.32 10.15 38.38
C ALA A 349 38.43 10.98 37.06
N GLY A 350 37.75 12.12 36.91
CA GLY A 350 36.67 12.66 37.75
C GLY A 350 36.76 14.16 38.08
N ALA A 351 36.53 15.05 37.09
CA ALA A 351 36.28 16.50 37.26
C ALA A 351 35.89 17.13 35.90
N ALA A 352 35.38 18.35 35.77
CA ALA A 352 34.40 19.16 36.53
C ALA A 352 34.20 20.48 35.73
N THR A 353 33.00 21.05 35.70
CA THR A 353 32.70 22.25 34.89
C THR A 353 33.12 23.56 35.56
N THR A 354 33.72 24.48 34.81
CA THR A 354 33.85 25.90 35.22
C THR A 354 33.53 26.86 34.07
N VAL A 355 32.62 27.80 34.32
CA VAL A 355 32.33 28.97 33.47
C VAL A 355 32.77 30.22 34.23
N PRO A 356 33.48 31.17 33.61
CA PRO A 356 33.66 32.52 34.15
C PRO A 356 32.68 33.52 33.50
N ALA A 357 32.26 34.52 34.27
CA ALA A 357 31.57 35.71 33.77
C ALA A 357 31.97 36.91 34.62
N ASP A 358 32.32 38.03 33.99
CA ASP A 358 32.15 39.38 34.55
C ASP A 358 32.33 40.47 33.47
N GLY A 359 31.81 41.67 33.74
CA GLY A 359 31.97 42.88 32.89
C GLY A 359 32.95 43.90 33.48
N PRO A 360 32.74 45.23 33.37
CA PRO A 360 31.82 46.00 32.50
C PRO A 360 32.52 47.14 31.71
N GLY A 361 31.81 47.95 30.88
CA GLY A 361 32.44 49.11 30.21
C GLY A 361 31.62 49.99 29.24
N THR A 362 30.86 50.95 29.78
CA THR A 362 30.47 52.29 29.28
C THR A 362 30.67 52.78 27.81
N ALA A 363 29.65 53.52 27.31
CA ALA A 363 29.73 54.77 26.51
C ALA A 363 30.06 54.71 24.97
N THR A 364 29.65 55.66 24.08
CA THR A 364 28.62 56.75 24.06
C THR A 364 28.52 57.39 22.64
N THR A 365 27.38 57.98 22.22
CA THR A 365 27.13 58.87 21.02
C THR A 365 27.34 58.27 19.59
N THR A 366 26.79 58.75 18.44
CA THR A 366 25.81 59.84 18.09
C THR A 366 25.18 59.63 16.68
N GLY A 367 24.01 60.25 16.43
CA GLY A 367 23.60 60.83 15.12
C GLY A 367 22.87 59.91 14.12
N THR A 368 21.74 60.24 13.46
CA THR A 368 21.29 61.43 12.67
C THR A 368 22.05 61.59 11.32
N ALA A 369 21.43 61.76 10.14
CA ALA A 369 20.01 62.01 9.80
C ALA A 369 19.62 61.70 8.32
N SER A 370 18.30 61.70 8.07
CA SER A 370 17.56 62.23 6.89
C SER A 370 17.65 61.65 5.45
N THR A 371 16.45 61.38 4.93
CA THR A 371 15.92 61.35 3.53
C THR A 371 15.90 62.73 2.82
N PRO A 372 15.37 62.93 1.57
CA PRO A 372 14.82 62.01 0.53
C PRO A 372 15.35 62.25 -0.92
N GLY A 373 14.79 61.55 -1.92
CA GLY A 373 14.86 61.88 -3.37
C GLY A 373 13.61 61.39 -4.13
N THR A 374 13.12 62.11 -5.15
CA THR A 374 11.75 61.95 -5.70
C THR A 374 11.64 62.04 -7.23
N GLY A 375 10.72 61.26 -7.83
CA GLY A 375 10.21 61.35 -9.22
C GLY A 375 9.47 60.05 -9.60
N ALA A 376 8.21 59.95 -10.09
CA ALA A 376 7.27 60.82 -10.81
C ALA A 376 7.54 60.99 -12.34
N ALA A 377 6.56 61.03 -13.26
CA ALA A 377 5.16 60.52 -13.30
C ALA A 377 4.51 60.70 -14.70
N THR A 378 3.87 59.67 -15.28
CA THR A 378 2.97 59.69 -16.48
C THR A 378 2.22 58.33 -16.53
N ALA A 379 0.91 58.16 -16.70
CA ALA A 379 -0.13 58.65 -17.66
C ALA A 379 -0.08 57.92 -19.03
N VAL A 380 -0.99 57.00 -19.46
CA VAL A 380 -2.50 56.96 -19.56
C VAL A 380 -3.01 57.82 -20.76
N PRO A 381 -4.00 57.44 -21.63
CA PRO A 381 -5.00 56.31 -21.65
C PRO A 381 -5.19 55.54 -23.02
N ALA A 382 -6.31 54.77 -23.11
CA ALA A 382 -7.11 54.39 -24.32
C ALA A 382 -6.57 53.27 -25.25
N ASP A 383 -7.37 52.49 -26.02
CA ASP A 383 -8.83 52.33 -26.20
C ASP A 383 -9.13 50.84 -26.60
N GLY A 384 -10.33 50.23 -26.58
CA GLY A 384 -11.70 50.72 -26.30
C GLY A 384 -12.73 49.57 -26.21
N SER A 385 -14.03 49.90 -26.33
CA SER A 385 -15.22 49.01 -26.24
C SER A 385 -15.57 48.30 -27.57
N GLU A 386 -16.60 47.46 -27.76
CA GLU A 386 -17.75 46.94 -26.96
C GLU A 386 -17.72 45.38 -26.92
N THR A 387 -18.71 44.50 -26.66
CA THR A 387 -20.20 44.47 -26.42
C THR A 387 -20.48 43.13 -25.65
N GLY A 388 -21.61 42.72 -25.06
CA GLY A 388 -23.00 43.22 -24.94
C GLY A 388 -23.98 42.59 -25.96
N ALA A 389 -25.22 42.14 -25.65
CA ALA A 389 -25.88 41.70 -24.40
C ALA A 389 -27.23 40.99 -24.74
N ALA A 390 -27.74 40.10 -23.87
CA ALA A 390 -29.10 39.46 -23.92
C ALA A 390 -29.41 38.55 -25.14
N GLY A 391 -30.42 37.67 -25.14
CA GLY A 391 -31.32 37.23 -24.06
C GLY A 391 -32.51 36.36 -24.56
N THR A 392 -33.51 36.18 -23.69
CA THR A 392 -34.85 35.55 -23.92
C THR A 392 -34.97 34.01 -24.06
N THR A 393 -35.59 33.41 -23.04
CA THR A 393 -36.61 32.34 -23.19
C THR A 393 -37.97 32.98 -23.48
N PRO A 394 -38.98 32.22 -23.98
CA PRO A 394 -40.08 31.89 -23.05
C PRO A 394 -40.79 30.52 -23.23
N THR A 395 -41.44 30.18 -22.13
CA THR A 395 -42.38 29.12 -21.70
C THR A 395 -43.50 28.58 -22.62
N ASP A 396 -43.90 27.33 -22.27
CA ASP A 396 -45.26 26.73 -22.18
C ASP A 396 -45.99 26.09 -23.38
N GLY A 397 -46.65 24.95 -23.09
CA GLY A 397 -47.47 24.16 -24.03
C GLY A 397 -47.98 22.79 -23.52
N LYS A 398 -49.08 22.78 -22.76
CA LYS A 398 -49.99 21.63 -22.48
C LYS A 398 -51.44 22.16 -22.58
N PRO A 399 -52.53 21.36 -22.80
CA PRO A 399 -52.75 20.01 -22.27
C PRO A 399 -53.50 19.00 -23.21
N GLY A 400 -53.85 17.81 -22.68
CA GLY A 400 -54.79 16.84 -23.27
C GLY A 400 -54.14 15.62 -23.95
N ALA A 401 -54.74 14.42 -23.98
CA ALA A 401 -55.91 13.90 -23.24
C ALA A 401 -55.87 12.35 -23.17
N ALA A 402 -56.62 11.75 -22.23
CA ALA A 402 -56.95 10.30 -22.16
C ALA A 402 -58.29 10.04 -22.91
N PRO A 403 -58.89 8.82 -23.00
CA PRO A 403 -58.63 7.55 -22.27
C PRO A 403 -58.75 6.24 -23.10
N GLY A 404 -58.74 5.08 -22.41
CA GLY A 404 -59.19 3.76 -22.93
C GLY A 404 -58.36 2.58 -22.39
N THR A 405 -58.69 1.88 -21.30
CA THR A 405 -59.80 0.92 -20.99
C THR A 405 -59.65 -0.50 -21.58
N GLY A 406 -59.44 -1.47 -20.69
CA GLY A 406 -59.40 -2.94 -20.92
C GLY A 406 -58.52 -3.58 -19.83
N THR A 407 -58.93 -4.42 -18.87
CA THR A 407 -59.94 -5.51 -18.79
C THR A 407 -59.73 -6.61 -19.81
N ALA A 408 -59.63 -7.89 -19.46
CA ALA A 408 -59.47 -8.58 -18.16
C ALA A 408 -59.15 -10.07 -18.44
N ARG A 409 -58.81 -10.85 -17.39
CA ARG A 409 -58.90 -12.33 -17.36
C ARG A 409 -57.96 -13.11 -18.31
N ASP A 410 -57.60 -14.37 -18.05
CA ASP A 410 -57.89 -15.26 -16.89
C ASP A 410 -56.57 -15.69 -16.20
#